data_AF-A0A0V0HIZ7-F1
#
_entry.id   AF-A0A0V0HIZ7-F1
#
_cell.length_a   1.000
_cell.length_b   1.000
_cell.length_c   1.000
_cell.angle_alpha   90.00
_cell.angle_beta   90.00
_cell.angle_gamma   90.00
#
_symmetry.space_group_name_H-M   'P 1'
#
loop_
_entity.id
_entity.type
_entity.pdbx_description
1 polymer ?
#
loop_
_entity_poly.entity_id
_entity_poly.type
_entity_poly.pdbx_seq_one_letter_code
_entity_poly.pdbx_strand_id
1 'polypeptide(L)'
;MGLLHDAVPYPRDRIGHPMHVKVARRRFQSRKDAPSFGWVYCGSHNFSEAAWGRQVSGLLGKKINANKSYSSLGSRLHVSNYELGILFITPPPDAQGKINQRTNLDDIVLPFVVPAPKYRPADKPATPQEMREALIEQTKCQRDVCEAAKEADKWMQEEIPEEEEVIEATDFVVEEKEDEKAYAEKLWSQVDSAEQC
;
A
#
# COMPACT_ATOMS: atom_id res chain seq x y z
N MET A 1 -6.51 17.37 -8.09
CA MET A 1 -6.86 15.98 -8.51
C MET A 1 -5.84 15.47 -9.53
N GLY A 2 -4.61 15.13 -9.12
CA GLY A 2 -3.61 14.65 -10.11
C GLY A 2 -2.32 14.05 -9.54
N LEU A 3 -2.16 14.03 -8.21
CA LEU A 3 -0.99 13.47 -7.55
C LEU A 3 -1.14 11.96 -7.27
N LEU A 4 -2.33 11.53 -6.83
CA LEU A 4 -2.60 10.15 -6.47
C LEU A 4 -2.92 9.30 -7.70
N HIS A 5 -2.41 8.07 -7.68
CA HIS A 5 -2.56 7.05 -8.70
C HIS A 5 -2.91 5.74 -8.00
N ASP A 6 -3.63 4.86 -8.69
CA ASP A 6 -4.06 3.58 -8.15
C ASP A 6 -2.86 2.67 -7.91
N ALA A 7 -2.90 1.99 -6.77
CA ALA A 7 -1.84 1.14 -6.30
C ALA A 7 -2.24 -0.30 -6.58
N VAL A 8 -2.08 -0.72 -7.84
CA VAL A 8 -2.43 -2.08 -8.28
C VAL A 8 -1.31 -3.05 -7.90
N PRO A 9 -1.56 -4.05 -7.04
CA PRO A 9 -0.54 -5.01 -6.63
C PRO A 9 0.00 -5.83 -7.80
N TYR A 10 1.28 -6.18 -7.71
CA TYR A 10 1.94 -7.13 -8.61
C TYR A 10 2.85 -8.04 -7.78
N PRO A 11 2.75 -9.37 -7.88
CA PRO A 11 1.86 -10.13 -8.76
C PRO A 11 0.36 -10.04 -8.38
N ARG A 12 -0.53 -10.51 -9.29
CA ARG A 12 -2.00 -10.32 -9.20
C ARG A 12 -2.66 -11.09 -8.04
N ASP A 13 -2.00 -12.14 -7.57
CA ASP A 13 -2.39 -12.89 -6.37
C ASP A 13 -2.41 -12.04 -5.10
N ARG A 14 -1.78 -10.86 -5.10
CA ARG A 14 -1.82 -9.89 -4.00
C ARG A 14 -3.04 -8.96 -4.02
N ILE A 15 -3.95 -9.09 -4.99
CA ILE A 15 -5.22 -8.34 -5.00
C ILE A 15 -5.99 -8.63 -3.70
N GLY A 16 -6.63 -7.60 -3.14
CA GLY A 16 -7.32 -7.68 -1.85
C GLY A 16 -6.43 -7.52 -0.62
N HIS A 17 -5.10 -7.55 -0.77
CA HIS A 17 -4.16 -7.39 0.33
C HIS A 17 -3.55 -5.97 0.33
N PRO A 18 -3.79 -5.14 1.36
CA PRO A 18 -3.23 -3.79 1.41
C PRO A 18 -1.69 -3.78 1.33
N MET A 19 -1.15 -2.86 0.54
CA MET A 19 0.29 -2.68 0.42
C MET A 19 0.82 -1.80 1.55
N HIS A 20 1.64 -2.38 2.42
CA HIS A 20 2.34 -1.65 3.48
C HIS A 20 3.79 -1.25 3.10
N VAL A 21 4.20 -1.54 1.87
CA VAL A 21 5.54 -1.21 1.33
C VAL A 21 5.67 0.28 1.03
N LYS A 22 6.88 0.84 1.21
CA LYS A 22 7.19 2.21 0.81
C LYS A 22 8.35 2.18 -0.17
N VAL A 23 8.05 2.54 -1.41
CA VAL A 23 8.98 2.45 -2.53
C VAL A 23 8.97 3.79 -3.25
N ALA A 24 10.16 4.29 -3.57
CA ALA A 24 10.33 5.44 -4.44
C ALA A 24 11.24 5.05 -5.60
N ARG A 25 11.02 5.62 -6.78
CA ARG A 25 11.80 5.29 -7.97
C ARG A 25 12.00 6.52 -8.83
N ARG A 26 13.19 6.64 -9.41
CA ARG A 26 13.44 7.53 -10.54
C ARG A 26 14.07 6.74 -11.67
N ARG A 27 13.37 6.70 -12.79
CA ARG A 27 13.77 5.99 -14.02
C ARG A 27 14.08 7.00 -15.11
N PHE A 28 15.17 6.75 -15.81
CA PHE A 28 15.56 7.46 -17.02
C PHE A 28 15.85 6.45 -18.12
N GLN A 29 15.64 6.87 -19.36
CA GLN A 29 15.96 6.06 -20.54
C GLN A 29 16.33 7.01 -21.67
N SER A 30 17.51 6.81 -22.27
CA SER A 30 18.05 7.73 -23.29
C SER A 30 17.45 7.50 -24.67
N ARG A 31 17.24 6.22 -25.05
CA ARG A 31 16.64 5.77 -26.31
C ARG A 31 15.77 4.54 -26.04
N LYS A 32 14.80 4.23 -26.91
CA LYS A 32 13.87 3.10 -26.72
C LYS A 32 14.57 1.76 -26.42
N ASP A 33 15.70 1.51 -27.07
CA ASP A 33 16.44 0.23 -26.95
C ASP A 33 17.62 0.31 -25.96
N ALA A 34 17.82 1.47 -25.33
CA ALA A 34 18.88 1.63 -24.34
C ALA A 34 18.40 1.07 -22.98
N PRO A 35 19.31 0.46 -22.19
CA PRO A 35 18.99 0.05 -20.83
C PRO A 35 18.56 1.28 -20.02
N SER A 36 17.57 1.08 -19.15
CA SER A 36 17.13 2.13 -18.25
C SER A 36 18.09 2.28 -17.07
N PHE A 37 18.21 3.51 -16.57
CA PHE A 37 19.12 3.87 -15.49
C PHE A 37 18.40 4.76 -14.47
N GLY A 38 18.96 4.89 -13.27
CA GLY A 38 18.40 5.66 -12.18
C GLY A 38 18.49 4.93 -10.85
N TRP A 39 17.42 4.99 -10.05
CA TRP A 39 17.42 4.39 -8.72
C TRP A 39 16.04 3.91 -8.28
N VAL A 40 16.04 2.88 -7.44
CA VAL A 40 14.89 2.38 -6.69
C VAL A 40 15.25 2.42 -5.21
N TYR A 41 14.39 3.03 -4.40
CA TYR A 41 14.45 3.07 -2.96
C TYR A 41 13.35 2.18 -2.39
N CYS A 42 13.69 1.38 -1.38
CA CYS A 42 12.73 0.65 -0.56
C CYS A 42 13.07 0.85 0.92
N GLY A 43 12.08 1.17 1.75
CA GLY A 43 12.32 1.34 3.18
C GLY A 43 11.05 1.53 4.00
N SER A 44 11.22 2.02 5.22
CA SER A 44 10.12 2.22 6.18
C SER A 44 9.42 3.58 6.04
N HIS A 45 10.01 4.53 5.31
CA HIS A 45 9.59 5.93 5.31
C HIS A 45 8.23 6.12 4.62
N ASN A 46 7.20 6.45 5.40
CA ASN A 46 5.96 6.98 4.86
C ASN A 46 6.18 8.36 4.19
N PHE A 47 5.22 8.82 3.38
CA PHE A 47 5.29 10.15 2.76
C PHE A 47 4.92 11.25 3.78
N SER A 48 5.84 11.54 4.71
CA SER A 48 5.66 12.53 5.77
C SER A 48 6.95 13.29 6.11
N GLU A 49 6.80 14.51 6.64
CA GLU A 49 7.95 15.29 7.14
C GLU A 49 8.63 14.63 8.34
N ALA A 50 7.90 13.85 9.14
CA ALA A 50 8.48 13.17 10.30
C ALA A 50 9.51 12.11 9.87
N ALA A 51 9.25 11.42 8.75
CA ALA A 51 10.14 10.40 8.19
C ALA A 51 11.25 11.00 7.32
N TRP A 52 10.94 11.98 6.44
CA TRP A 52 11.91 12.53 5.50
C TRP A 52 12.65 13.78 5.99
N GLY A 53 12.15 14.38 7.07
CA GLY A 53 12.65 15.62 7.64
C GLY A 53 12.03 16.86 7.02
N ARG A 54 12.08 17.95 7.79
CA ARG A 54 11.74 19.30 7.34
C ARG A 54 12.88 20.27 7.62
N GLN A 55 13.04 21.25 6.74
CA GLN A 55 14.04 22.28 6.95
C GLN A 55 13.61 23.20 8.09
N VAL A 56 14.53 23.49 9.01
CA VAL A 56 14.37 24.42 10.11
C VAL A 56 15.42 25.52 9.94
N SER A 57 14.96 26.75 9.71
CA SER A 57 15.83 27.92 9.77
C SER A 57 16.22 28.19 11.22
N GLY A 58 17.51 28.40 11.47
CA GLY A 58 17.98 28.77 12.80
C GLY A 58 17.33 30.07 13.30
N LEU A 59 16.96 30.09 14.57
CA LEU A 59 16.52 31.26 15.34
C LEU A 59 17.67 32.27 15.58
N LEU A 60 18.48 32.57 14.57
CA LEU A 60 19.43 33.68 14.65
C LEU A 60 18.70 34.94 14.21
N GLY A 61 18.27 35.70 15.22
CA GLY A 61 17.37 36.82 15.06
C GLY A 61 17.82 37.92 14.09
N LYS A 62 16.81 38.62 13.58
CA LYS A 62 16.79 40.09 13.41
C LYS A 62 17.85 40.69 12.46
N LYS A 63 17.38 40.97 11.23
CA LYS A 63 17.69 42.16 10.39
C LYS A 63 19.15 42.64 10.40
N ILE A 64 19.96 42.25 9.41
CA ILE A 64 20.97 43.13 8.79
C ILE A 64 21.05 42.84 7.28
N ASN A 65 20.76 43.89 6.52
CA ASN A 65 21.17 44.27 5.17
C ASN A 65 21.26 43.25 4.01
N ALA A 66 20.71 43.71 2.89
CA ALA A 66 20.79 43.14 1.57
C ALA A 66 22.25 42.93 1.13
N ASN A 67 22.71 41.68 1.20
CA ASN A 67 23.69 41.06 0.32
C ASN A 67 23.73 39.57 0.67
N LYS A 68 22.76 38.81 0.12
CA LYS A 68 22.54 37.39 0.44
C LYS A 68 23.61 36.52 -0.23
N SER A 69 24.72 36.33 0.47
CA SER A 69 25.47 35.07 0.38
C SER A 69 24.64 33.99 1.07
N TYR A 70 24.25 32.95 0.33
CA TYR A 70 23.54 31.78 0.85
C TYR A 70 24.48 30.94 1.72
N SER A 71 24.77 31.43 2.93
CA SER A 71 25.51 30.66 3.92
C SER A 71 24.61 29.55 4.47
N SER A 72 24.89 28.30 4.08
CA SER A 72 24.20 27.07 4.53
C SER A 72 24.40 26.75 6.02
N LEU A 73 25.22 27.54 6.73
CA LEU A 73 25.54 27.37 8.15
C LEU A 73 24.33 27.58 9.10
N GLY A 74 23.20 28.11 8.60
CA GLY A 74 21.99 28.37 9.40
C GLY A 74 20.81 27.42 9.15
N SER A 75 20.90 26.50 8.20
CA SER A 75 19.80 25.57 7.89
C SER A 75 20.02 24.21 8.53
N ARG A 76 19.07 23.78 9.38
CA ARG A 76 19.06 22.45 9.99
C ARG A 76 17.97 21.60 9.35
N LEU A 77 18.18 20.29 9.24
CA LEU A 77 17.12 19.35 8.88
C LEU A 77 16.64 18.67 10.17
N HIS A 78 15.35 18.76 10.46
CA HIS A 78 14.74 18.11 11.62
C HIS A 78 13.97 16.87 11.18
N VAL A 79 14.42 15.69 11.62
CA VAL A 79 13.78 14.38 11.39
C VAL A 79 13.28 13.87 12.74
N SER A 80 12.05 13.38 12.80
CA SER A 80 11.41 12.97 14.06
C SER A 80 11.41 11.46 14.26
N ASN A 81 11.47 10.68 13.19
CA ASN A 81 11.37 9.22 13.24
C ASN A 81 12.73 8.55 13.01
N TYR A 82 12.89 7.37 13.60
CA TYR A 82 13.91 6.41 13.16
C TYR A 82 13.37 5.64 11.99
N GLU A 83 14.08 5.70 10.87
CA GLU A 83 13.65 5.07 9.64
C GLU A 83 14.87 4.47 8.93
N LEU A 84 14.67 3.37 8.20
CA LEU A 84 15.73 2.70 7.45
C LEU A 84 15.26 2.40 6.02
N GLY A 85 16.16 2.47 5.06
CA GLY A 85 15.89 2.08 3.69
C GLY A 85 17.16 1.76 2.92
N ILE A 86 16.97 1.06 1.80
CA ILE A 86 18.02 0.61 0.90
C ILE A 86 17.80 1.28 -0.46
N LEU A 87 18.89 1.79 -1.05
CA LEU A 87 18.88 2.42 -2.36
C LEU A 87 19.64 1.56 -3.37
N PHE A 88 18.93 1.08 -4.38
CA PHE A 88 19.49 0.36 -5.52
C PHE A 88 19.75 1.38 -6.64
N ILE A 89 21.02 1.57 -7.00
CA ILE A 89 21.45 2.50 -8.05
C ILE A 89 21.88 1.70 -9.27
N THR A 90 21.36 2.05 -10.45
CA THR A 90 21.70 1.42 -11.74
C THR A 90 22.20 2.47 -12.74
N PRO A 91 23.43 2.33 -13.29
CA PRO A 91 24.44 1.33 -12.91
C PRO A 91 25.00 1.60 -11.50
N PRO A 92 25.56 0.58 -10.82
CA PRO A 92 26.22 0.78 -9.53
C PRO A 92 27.36 1.83 -9.65
N PRO A 93 27.60 2.67 -8.63
CA PRO A 93 28.63 3.72 -8.69
C PRO A 93 30.03 3.19 -9.02
N ASP A 94 30.37 2.01 -8.51
CA ASP A 94 31.67 1.36 -8.68
C ASP A 94 31.80 0.52 -9.96
N ALA A 95 30.80 0.57 -10.85
CA ALA A 95 30.79 -0.22 -12.08
C ALA A 95 31.72 0.32 -13.19
N GLN A 96 32.48 1.40 -12.94
CA GLN A 96 33.44 1.93 -13.92
C GLN A 96 34.46 0.85 -14.31
N GLY A 97 34.35 0.34 -15.54
CA GLY A 97 35.30 -0.62 -16.13
C GLY A 97 34.77 -2.05 -16.35
N LYS A 98 33.59 -2.42 -15.83
CA LYS A 98 32.97 -3.74 -16.10
C LYS A 98 32.07 -3.67 -17.32
N ILE A 99 32.68 -3.61 -18.51
CA ILE A 99 32.00 -3.48 -19.82
C ILE A 99 30.94 -4.58 -20.07
N ASN A 100 31.03 -5.72 -19.38
CA ASN A 100 30.22 -6.91 -19.66
C ASN A 100 28.95 -7.06 -18.80
N GLN A 101 28.76 -6.26 -17.75
CA GLN A 101 27.51 -6.28 -16.96
C GLN A 101 26.61 -5.12 -17.37
N ARG A 102 25.82 -5.34 -18.43
CA ARG A 102 24.69 -4.45 -18.73
C ARG A 102 23.65 -4.64 -17.61
N THR A 103 23.54 -3.66 -16.74
CA THR A 103 22.49 -3.59 -15.71
C THR A 103 21.35 -2.71 -16.22
N ASN A 104 20.11 -3.13 -15.98
CA ASN A 104 18.92 -2.37 -16.37
C ASN A 104 18.06 -2.13 -15.13
N LEU A 105 17.65 -0.88 -14.89
CA LEU A 105 16.80 -0.54 -13.75
C LEU A 105 15.44 -1.28 -13.79
N ASP A 106 14.98 -1.66 -14.99
CA ASP A 106 13.72 -2.39 -15.20
C ASP A 106 13.82 -3.87 -14.78
N ASP A 107 15.02 -4.40 -14.50
CA ASP A 107 15.19 -5.76 -13.97
C ASP A 107 14.78 -5.86 -12.48
N ILE A 108 14.64 -4.72 -11.79
CA ILE A 108 14.13 -4.66 -10.42
C ILE A 108 12.61 -4.79 -10.45
N VAL A 109 12.11 -5.94 -9.99
CA VAL A 109 10.67 -6.22 -9.89
C VAL A 109 10.06 -5.39 -8.76
N LEU A 110 9.02 -4.62 -9.06
CA LEU A 110 8.28 -3.81 -8.10
C LEU A 110 7.00 -4.55 -7.66
N PRO A 111 6.54 -4.37 -6.41
CA PRO A 111 5.36 -5.06 -5.87
C PRO A 111 4.02 -4.47 -6.38
N PHE A 112 4.07 -3.61 -7.39
CA PHE A 112 2.92 -2.95 -8.00
C PHE A 112 3.17 -2.67 -9.48
N VAL A 113 2.08 -2.50 -10.22
CA VAL A 113 2.11 -2.23 -11.66
C VAL A 113 2.73 -0.85 -11.93
N VAL A 114 3.61 -0.78 -12.94
CA VAL A 114 4.21 0.46 -13.44
C VAL A 114 4.01 0.54 -14.96
N PRO A 115 3.53 1.67 -15.52
CA PRO A 115 3.12 2.89 -14.82
C PRO A 115 1.85 2.70 -13.97
N ALA A 116 1.77 3.42 -12.85
CA ALA A 116 0.62 3.37 -11.96
C ALA A 116 -0.62 3.97 -12.68
N PRO A 117 -1.79 3.30 -12.67
CA PRO A 117 -3.01 3.83 -13.28
C PRO A 117 -3.46 5.13 -12.62
N LYS A 118 -4.01 6.07 -13.38
CA LYS A 118 -4.58 7.29 -12.81
C LYS A 118 -5.88 6.99 -12.08
N TYR A 119 -6.12 7.69 -10.97
CA TYR A 119 -7.44 7.71 -10.34
C TYR A 119 -8.49 8.19 -11.35
N ARG A 120 -9.61 7.46 -11.38
CA ARG A 120 -10.84 7.83 -12.07
C ARG A 120 -11.57 8.93 -11.28
N PRO A 121 -12.54 9.64 -11.89
CA PRO A 121 -13.27 10.71 -11.21
C PRO A 121 -14.01 10.29 -9.93
N ALA A 122 -14.42 9.02 -9.83
CA ALA A 122 -15.09 8.48 -8.65
C ALA A 122 -14.14 7.86 -7.61
N ASP A 123 -12.85 7.72 -7.94
CA ASP A 123 -11.89 7.08 -7.05
C ASP A 123 -11.53 8.01 -5.89
N LYS A 124 -11.39 7.43 -4.70
CA LYS A 124 -11.06 8.14 -3.48
C LYS A 124 -9.87 7.49 -2.78
N PRO A 125 -9.00 8.27 -2.11
CA PRO A 125 -7.96 7.68 -1.26
C PRO A 125 -8.58 6.87 -0.12
N ALA A 126 -7.94 5.76 0.24
CA ALA A 126 -8.34 4.90 1.35
C ALA A 126 -8.05 5.55 2.72
N THR A 127 -8.72 6.67 3.01
CA THR A 127 -8.66 7.30 4.34
C THR A 127 -9.55 6.55 5.32
N PRO A 128 -9.32 6.66 6.65
CA PRO A 128 -10.18 6.01 7.64
C PRO A 128 -11.67 6.39 7.52
N GLN A 129 -11.95 7.62 7.10
CA GLN A 129 -13.33 8.08 6.87
C GLN A 129 -13.92 7.41 5.63
N GLU A 130 -13.23 7.46 4.50
CA GLU A 130 -13.71 6.89 3.24
C GLU A 130 -13.88 5.37 3.33
N MET A 131 -12.98 4.67 4.03
CA MET A 131 -13.14 3.23 4.30
C MET A 131 -14.37 2.92 5.16
N ARG A 132 -14.66 3.77 6.16
CA ARG A 132 -15.86 3.63 7.00
C ARG A 132 -17.13 3.88 6.19
N GLU A 133 -17.15 4.92 5.38
CA GLU A 133 -18.29 5.26 4.52
C GLU A 133 -18.54 4.15 3.49
N ALA A 134 -17.50 3.66 2.82
CA ALA A 134 -17.59 2.53 1.89
C ALA A 134 -18.15 1.26 2.55
N LEU A 135 -17.76 0.97 3.79
CA LEU A 135 -18.30 -0.16 4.54
C LEU A 135 -19.80 0.03 4.87
N ILE A 136 -20.21 1.25 5.23
CA ILE A 136 -21.63 1.56 5.48
C ILE A 136 -22.46 1.42 4.20
N GLU A 137 -21.96 1.93 3.08
CA GLU A 137 -22.61 1.82 1.77
C GLU A 137 -22.72 0.36 1.31
N GLN A 138 -21.65 -0.42 1.48
CA GLN A 138 -21.66 -1.85 1.18
C GLN A 138 -22.71 -2.61 1.99
N THR A 139 -22.78 -2.38 3.30
CA THR A 139 -23.77 -3.02 4.19
C THR A 139 -25.21 -2.58 3.90
N LYS A 140 -25.42 -1.35 3.42
CA LYS A 140 -26.75 -0.90 2.96
C LYS A 140 -27.14 -1.61 1.66
N CYS A 141 -26.27 -1.57 0.66
CA CYS A 141 -26.51 -2.22 -0.63
C CYS A 141 -26.75 -3.73 -0.48
N GLN A 142 -26.00 -4.42 0.39
CA GLN A 142 -26.23 -5.84 0.68
C GLN A 142 -27.62 -6.09 1.29
N ARG A 143 -28.08 -5.23 2.20
CA ARG A 143 -29.44 -5.33 2.76
C ARG A 143 -30.50 -5.12 1.70
N ASP A 144 -30.35 -4.09 0.86
CA ASP A 144 -31.30 -3.78 -0.21
C ASP A 144 -31.39 -4.93 -1.23
N VAL A 145 -30.26 -5.56 -1.57
CA VAL A 145 -30.21 -6.76 -2.44
C VAL A 145 -30.90 -7.95 -1.78
N CYS A 146 -30.65 -8.20 -0.49
CA CYS A 146 -31.31 -9.28 0.23
C CYS A 146 -32.83 -9.05 0.38
N GLU A 147 -33.28 -7.81 0.57
CA GLU A 147 -34.70 -7.46 0.61
C GLU A 147 -35.35 -7.61 -0.76
N ALA A 148 -34.68 -7.18 -1.83
CA ALA A 148 -35.14 -7.38 -3.21
C ALA A 148 -35.24 -8.86 -3.59
N ALA A 149 -34.28 -9.69 -3.15
CA ALA A 149 -34.34 -11.15 -3.35
C ALA A 149 -35.52 -11.78 -2.61
N LYS A 150 -35.80 -11.37 -1.37
CA LYS A 150 -36.97 -11.83 -0.61
C LYS A 150 -38.29 -11.44 -1.26
N GLU A 151 -38.38 -10.22 -1.81
CA GLU A 151 -39.56 -9.79 -2.55
C GLU A 151 -39.68 -10.57 -3.87
N ALA A 152 -38.60 -10.79 -4.62
CA ALA A 152 -38.64 -11.63 -5.81
C ALA A 152 -39.07 -13.09 -5.54
N ASP A 153 -38.58 -13.70 -4.44
CA ASP A 153 -39.00 -15.04 -4.01
C ASP A 153 -40.48 -15.10 -3.63
N LYS A 154 -41.02 -14.07 -2.94
CA LYS A 154 -42.46 -13.99 -2.65
C LYS A 154 -43.31 -13.91 -3.91
N TRP A 155 -42.90 -13.10 -4.87
CA TRP A 155 -43.61 -12.98 -6.15
C TRP A 155 -43.57 -14.28 -6.97
N MET A 156 -42.49 -15.07 -6.85
CA MET A 156 -42.41 -16.40 -7.45
C MET A 156 -43.24 -17.46 -6.71
N GLN A 157 -43.41 -17.34 -5.39
CA GLN A 157 -44.23 -18.26 -4.59
C GLN A 157 -45.74 -17.99 -4.72
N GLU A 158 -46.17 -16.78 -5.09
CA GLU A 158 -47.60 -16.45 -5.32
C GLU A 158 -48.21 -17.08 -6.61
N GLU A 159 -47.42 -17.74 -7.46
CA GLU A 159 -47.90 -18.40 -8.70
C GLU A 159 -48.03 -19.94 -8.61
N ILE A 160 -47.77 -20.57 -7.45
CA ILE A 160 -47.84 -22.02 -7.29
C ILE A 160 -48.88 -22.37 -6.20
N PRO A 161 -49.92 -23.20 -6.49
CA PRO A 161 -50.83 -23.68 -5.46
C PRO A 161 -50.07 -24.47 -4.39
N GLU A 162 -50.36 -24.14 -3.13
CA GLU A 162 -49.74 -24.71 -1.92
C GLU A 162 -49.64 -26.24 -1.96
N GLU A 163 -48.41 -26.76 -1.87
CA GLU A 163 -48.16 -28.04 -1.22
C GLU A 163 -47.08 -27.84 -0.15
N GLU A 164 -47.47 -28.26 1.06
CA GLU A 164 -46.80 -28.13 2.34
C GLU A 164 -45.57 -29.05 2.39
N GLU A 165 -44.35 -28.50 2.53
CA GLU A 165 -43.18 -29.30 2.89
C GLU A 165 -42.33 -28.59 3.95
N VAL A 166 -42.34 -29.20 5.14
CA VAL A 166 -41.60 -28.81 6.35
C VAL A 166 -40.17 -29.31 6.23
N ILE A 167 -39.16 -28.44 6.19
CA ILE A 167 -37.77 -28.84 6.49
C ILE A 167 -37.03 -27.78 7.33
N GLU A 168 -36.92 -28.16 8.61
CA GLU A 168 -35.92 -27.93 9.67
C GLU A 168 -34.74 -26.97 9.44
N ALA A 169 -34.60 -26.02 10.38
CA ALA A 169 -33.47 -25.11 10.51
C ALA A 169 -32.25 -25.82 11.10
N THR A 170 -31.13 -25.84 10.37
CA THR A 170 -29.82 -26.23 10.91
C THR A 170 -29.09 -25.02 11.48
N ASP A 171 -28.90 -25.08 12.80
CA ASP A 171 -28.10 -24.20 13.64
C ASP A 171 -26.62 -24.19 13.18
N PHE A 172 -26.10 -23.03 12.74
CA PHE A 172 -24.68 -22.87 12.43
C PHE A 172 -23.95 -22.42 13.70
N VAL A 173 -23.49 -23.41 14.46
CA VAL A 173 -22.74 -23.22 15.71
C VAL A 173 -21.35 -22.67 15.39
N VAL A 174 -21.00 -21.63 16.14
CA VAL A 174 -19.72 -20.91 16.16
C VAL A 174 -18.59 -21.85 16.63
N GLU A 175 -17.89 -22.50 15.69
CA GLU A 175 -16.71 -23.33 15.98
C GLU A 175 -15.37 -22.69 15.52
N GLU A 176 -15.37 -21.44 15.02
CA GLU A 176 -14.14 -20.82 14.47
C GLU A 176 -13.11 -20.34 15.51
N LYS A 177 -13.45 -20.32 16.81
CA LYS A 177 -12.57 -19.72 17.83
C LYS A 177 -11.47 -20.61 18.38
N GLU A 178 -11.59 -21.94 18.30
CA GLU A 178 -10.58 -22.85 18.84
C GLU A 178 -9.45 -23.11 17.84
N ASP A 179 -9.77 -23.19 16.55
CA ASP A 179 -8.78 -23.42 15.49
C ASP A 179 -7.80 -22.25 15.31
N GLU A 180 -8.26 -21.01 15.47
CA GLU A 180 -7.39 -19.83 15.41
C GLU A 180 -6.37 -19.80 16.56
N LYS A 181 -6.76 -20.29 17.75
CA LYS A 181 -5.88 -20.35 18.92
C LYS A 181 -4.79 -21.41 18.74
N ALA A 182 -5.15 -22.58 18.22
CA ALA A 182 -4.18 -23.64 17.92
C ALA A 182 -3.19 -23.22 16.82
N TYR A 183 -3.68 -22.49 15.80
CA TYR A 183 -2.83 -21.94 14.75
C TYR A 183 -1.85 -20.88 15.28
N ALA A 184 -2.32 -19.98 16.14
CA ALA A 184 -1.48 -18.96 16.77
C ALA A 184 -0.39 -19.60 17.66
N GLU A 185 -0.74 -20.60 18.48
CA GLU A 185 0.20 -21.27 19.38
C GLU A 185 1.30 -22.04 18.61
N LYS A 186 0.96 -22.61 17.45
CA LYS A 186 1.92 -23.26 16.54
C LYS A 186 2.89 -22.27 15.87
N LEU A 187 2.48 -21.02 15.65
CA LEU A 187 3.33 -19.97 15.11
C LEU A 187 4.32 -19.45 16.17
N TRP A 188 3.87 -19.28 17.40
CA TRP A 188 4.72 -18.75 18.49
C TRP A 188 5.78 -19.75 18.96
N SER A 189 5.49 -21.05 18.98
CA SER A 189 6.46 -22.08 19.39
C SER A 189 7.67 -22.23 18.45
N GLN A 190 7.58 -21.75 17.20
CA GLN A 190 8.69 -21.74 16.25
C GLN A 190 9.70 -20.62 16.53
N VAL A 191 9.29 -19.55 17.20
CA VAL A 191 10.15 -18.41 17.55
C VAL A 191 10.99 -18.73 18.78
N ASP A 192 10.41 -19.37 19.78
CA ASP A 192 11.10 -19.74 21.03
C ASP A 192 12.21 -20.80 20.80
N SER A 193 12.08 -21.61 19.76
CA SER A 193 13.10 -22.61 19.39
C SER A 193 14.33 -22.00 18.72
N ALA A 194 14.24 -20.77 18.19
CA ALA A 194 15.34 -20.07 17.52
C ALA A 194 16.17 -19.21 18.48
N GLU A 195 15.72 -19.01 19.72
CA GLU A 195 16.44 -18.26 20.75
C GLU A 195 17.30 -19.14 21.68
N GLN A 196 17.35 -20.46 21.43
CA GLN A 196 18.32 -21.37 22.05
C GLN A 196 19.42 -21.76 21.06
N CYS A 197 20.29 -20.79 20.74
CA CYS A 197 21.64 -21.01 20.22
C CYS A 197 22.59 -19.99 20.86
#